data_AF-A0AAD1HXY0-F1
#
_entry.id   AF-A0AAD1HXY0-F1
#
_cell.length_a   1.000
_cell.length_b   1.000
_cell.length_c   1.000
_cell.angle_alpha   90.00
_cell.angle_beta   90.00
_cell.angle_gamma   90.00
#
_symmetry.space_group_name_H-M   'P 1'
#
loop_
_entity.id
_entity.type
_entity.pdbx_description
1 polymer ?
#
loop_
_entity_poly.entity_id
_entity_poly.type
_entity_poly.pdbx_seq_one_letter_code
_entity_poly.pdbx_strand_id
1 'polypeptide(L)'
;MPTKKAGSKTLATTATRPHVNPAAARPAAANGNGTARMVLGASVGDNPLGQTPPAIAENGGARGGANAYGAFSIETFADAGSLMYTHEDAAGFLGYVGKFTAPNFWYKDGNVQIWSYYEDLDNWQDTYGMDAVNVAYHSGHGGRRADGSVWFPLGGNWNNQGTNAWAGNMRLGNERANYLFWSTCFACPVYAPLNPIITWNSANLGFRMLFGFETTSVDNGNYGKYFFEEWNKGKSFSTAWMDASWRISHGQVPSVVACGATQAEAADRLNNERIFNFGHVSKNWWQWRWYYASSLAPANLNTRERQLAVPADLRGARLRPIEVNAKLLRSAVDRFGLRVSVPREVTVSATGALRIGDGDSRLAFGADGSVEAQLDHHDYTNRNQIPMSQAAAIAAEALGLYGLTRDAELVFDKVQYAAEAGGSTQGDGELLDPVVTGTTVQFRQIINGLPVITPGAGEVRVSVDNDGKVTRVASSVRAVDGLTRGVGGGGPTPTPDGAEQPAVVGADQDPVEQRLGASWAQHLARWASKGQMPVGYSLVPGTTEVGYAVQLDQAVLVATREIEVDFGNGLLKRYRVEAPLG
;
A
#
# COMPACT_ATOMS: atom_id res chain seq x y z
N MET A 1 13.42 -75.06 23.32
CA MET A 1 12.92 -76.46 23.31
C MET A 1 11.40 -76.42 23.45
N PRO A 2 10.67 -77.34 22.80
CA PRO A 2 9.96 -77.13 21.52
C PRO A 2 8.41 -77.15 21.73
N THR A 3 7.46 -77.10 20.79
CA THR A 3 7.26 -77.62 19.41
C THR A 3 5.93 -76.98 18.91
N LYS A 4 5.77 -76.57 17.64
CA LYS A 4 5.06 -77.28 16.52
C LYS A 4 3.69 -77.89 16.89
N LYS A 5 2.65 -78.00 16.05
CA LYS A 5 2.21 -77.57 14.69
C LYS A 5 0.85 -78.30 14.50
N ALA A 6 -0.13 -77.70 13.82
CA ALA A 6 -1.08 -78.36 12.89
C ALA A 6 -1.99 -77.25 12.30
N GLY A 7 -2.21 -77.05 11.00
CA GLY A 7 -1.92 -77.85 9.81
C GLY A 7 -3.21 -78.42 9.20
N SER A 8 -3.46 -78.10 7.91
CA SER A 8 -4.48 -78.67 6.98
C SER A 8 -5.78 -77.86 6.84
N LYS A 9 -6.36 -77.55 5.67
CA LYS A 9 -6.02 -77.86 4.26
C LYS A 9 -6.77 -76.89 3.33
N THR A 10 -6.14 -76.68 2.18
CA THR A 10 -6.54 -75.96 0.97
C THR A 10 -7.70 -76.63 0.21
N LEU A 11 -8.52 -75.83 -0.47
CA LEU A 11 -9.15 -76.18 -1.75
C LEU A 11 -9.09 -74.95 -2.67
N ALA A 12 -8.57 -75.18 -3.87
CA ALA A 12 -8.32 -74.20 -4.92
C ALA A 12 -9.35 -74.35 -6.02
N THR A 13 -9.71 -73.26 -6.70
CA THR A 13 -9.97 -73.23 -8.15
C THR A 13 -9.89 -71.80 -8.70
N THR A 14 -8.80 -71.55 -9.44
CA THR A 14 -8.70 -70.90 -10.76
C THR A 14 -9.46 -69.61 -11.10
N ALA A 15 -8.66 -68.54 -11.18
CA ALA A 15 -8.42 -67.67 -12.34
C ALA A 15 -9.57 -66.88 -13.00
N THR A 16 -9.52 -65.55 -12.79
CA THR A 16 -9.62 -64.54 -13.86
C THR A 16 -8.79 -63.32 -13.44
N ARG A 17 -7.81 -62.94 -14.29
CA ARG A 17 -7.00 -61.72 -14.14
C ARG A 17 -7.85 -60.49 -14.46
N PRO A 18 -7.80 -59.41 -13.66
CA PRO A 18 -8.00 -58.06 -14.17
C PRO A 18 -6.64 -57.44 -14.50
N HIS A 19 -6.57 -56.85 -15.68
CA HIS A 19 -5.44 -56.09 -16.20
C HIS A 19 -4.96 -55.02 -15.20
N VAL A 20 -3.65 -55.04 -14.94
CA VAL A 20 -2.92 -53.90 -14.38
C VAL A 20 -2.84 -52.84 -15.48
N ASN A 21 -3.57 -51.74 -15.33
CA ASN A 21 -3.38 -50.57 -16.18
C ASN A 21 -2.05 -49.90 -15.78
N PRO A 22 -1.11 -49.72 -16.73
CA PRO A 22 0.11 -48.97 -16.47
C PRO A 22 -0.24 -47.49 -16.22
N ALA A 23 0.58 -46.86 -15.37
CA ALA A 23 0.52 -45.44 -15.04
C ALA A 23 0.20 -44.58 -16.26
N ALA A 24 -0.93 -43.89 -16.22
CA ALA A 24 -1.26 -42.87 -17.20
C ALA A 24 -0.21 -41.75 -17.08
N ALA A 25 0.57 -41.61 -18.15
CA ALA A 25 1.44 -40.48 -18.37
C ALA A 25 0.68 -39.16 -18.14
N ARG A 26 1.31 -38.24 -17.41
CA ARG A 26 0.88 -36.84 -17.35
C ARG A 26 0.66 -36.35 -18.78
N PRO A 27 -0.52 -35.81 -19.14
CA PRO A 27 -0.64 -35.09 -20.40
C PRO A 27 0.27 -33.88 -20.30
N ALA A 28 1.15 -33.75 -21.29
CA ALA A 28 1.91 -32.55 -21.54
C ALA A 28 0.97 -31.35 -21.52
N ALA A 29 1.38 -30.28 -20.82
CA ALA A 29 0.69 -29.01 -20.84
C ALA A 29 0.54 -28.57 -22.30
N ALA A 30 -0.68 -28.67 -22.81
CA ALA A 30 -1.05 -28.04 -24.05
C ALA A 30 -0.93 -26.53 -23.81
N ASN A 31 0.02 -25.89 -24.50
CA ASN A 31 0.08 -24.45 -24.67
C ASN A 31 -1.20 -24.00 -25.38
N GLY A 32 -2.28 -23.84 -24.63
CA GLY A 32 -3.51 -23.24 -25.07
C GLY A 32 -3.34 -21.73 -25.03
N ASN A 33 -3.08 -21.12 -26.19
CA ASN A 33 -3.32 -19.71 -26.48
C ASN A 33 -4.84 -19.40 -26.45
N GLY A 34 -5.49 -19.74 -25.34
CA GLY A 34 -6.86 -19.31 -25.06
C GLY A 34 -6.81 -17.85 -24.65
N THR A 35 -6.98 -16.97 -25.63
CA THR A 35 -7.22 -15.55 -25.38
C THR A 35 -8.48 -15.41 -24.53
N ALA A 36 -8.30 -15.27 -23.22
CA ALA A 36 -9.34 -14.78 -22.35
C ALA A 36 -9.72 -13.38 -22.86
N ARG A 37 -10.95 -13.24 -23.35
CA ARG A 37 -11.51 -11.95 -23.74
C ARG A 37 -11.60 -11.08 -22.49
N MET A 38 -10.67 -10.14 -22.36
CA MET A 38 -10.81 -9.00 -21.46
C MET A 38 -11.99 -8.17 -22.00
N VAL A 39 -13.05 -8.01 -21.21
CA VAL A 39 -14.13 -7.08 -21.54
C VAL A 39 -13.62 -5.68 -21.24
N LEU A 40 -12.93 -5.08 -22.22
CA LEU A 40 -12.58 -3.68 -22.21
C LEU A 40 -13.79 -2.89 -22.73
N GLY A 41 -14.48 -2.21 -21.81
CA GLY A 41 -15.53 -1.26 -22.14
C GLY A 41 -16.93 -1.86 -22.17
N ALA A 42 -17.64 -1.78 -21.04
CA ALA A 42 -19.09 -1.62 -21.07
C ALA A 42 -19.38 -0.13 -21.27
N SER A 43 -20.30 0.18 -22.19
CA SER A 43 -20.87 1.51 -22.36
C SER A 43 -21.40 2.02 -21.02
N VAL A 44 -21.33 3.33 -20.79
CA VAL A 44 -21.99 3.99 -19.66
C VAL A 44 -23.45 3.57 -19.63
N GLY A 45 -23.86 2.80 -18.61
CA GLY A 45 -25.26 2.42 -18.37
C GLY A 45 -25.70 1.03 -18.84
N ASP A 46 -24.82 0.19 -19.41
CA ASP A 46 -25.21 -1.19 -19.74
C ASP A 46 -25.19 -2.08 -18.49
N ASN A 47 -26.33 -2.71 -18.21
CA ASN A 47 -26.49 -3.73 -17.17
C ASN A 47 -25.57 -4.93 -17.47
N PRO A 48 -24.53 -5.21 -16.66
CA PRO A 48 -23.68 -6.39 -16.87
C PRO A 48 -24.44 -7.71 -16.65
N LEU A 49 -25.64 -7.67 -16.05
CA LEU A 49 -26.42 -8.87 -15.72
C LEU A 49 -27.06 -9.56 -16.93
N GLY A 50 -27.24 -8.91 -18.09
CA GLY A 50 -27.90 -9.52 -19.25
C GLY A 50 -29.19 -10.31 -18.91
N GLN A 51 -29.58 -11.31 -19.72
CA GLN A 51 -30.44 -12.38 -19.22
C GLN A 51 -29.59 -13.30 -18.34
N THR A 52 -30.06 -13.63 -17.13
CA THR A 52 -29.39 -14.55 -16.19
C THR A 52 -28.97 -15.85 -16.89
N PRO A 53 -27.69 -16.04 -17.21
CA PRO A 53 -27.22 -17.29 -17.78
C PRO A 53 -27.17 -18.36 -16.67
N PRO A 54 -27.29 -19.65 -16.99
CA PRO A 54 -27.17 -20.71 -15.99
C PRO A 54 -25.82 -20.63 -15.24
N ALA A 55 -25.88 -20.80 -13.92
CA ALA A 55 -24.80 -20.59 -12.92
C ALA A 55 -23.54 -21.48 -13.08
N ILE A 56 -23.50 -22.35 -14.07
CA ILE A 56 -22.45 -23.34 -14.27
C ILE A 56 -22.04 -23.31 -15.75
N ALA A 57 -20.74 -23.22 -16.03
CA ALA A 57 -20.25 -23.51 -17.38
C ALA A 57 -20.60 -24.97 -17.77
N GLU A 58 -20.74 -25.29 -19.07
CA GLU A 58 -21.12 -26.65 -19.52
C GLU A 58 -20.20 -27.78 -19.00
N ASN A 59 -19.05 -27.42 -18.44
CA ASN A 59 -18.05 -28.32 -17.85
C ASN A 59 -18.04 -28.37 -16.30
N GLY A 60 -19.00 -27.73 -15.61
CA GLY A 60 -19.05 -27.77 -14.14
C GLY A 60 -18.20 -26.71 -13.41
N GLY A 61 -17.51 -25.82 -14.12
CA GLY A 61 -16.73 -24.72 -13.52
C GLY A 61 -17.53 -23.43 -13.30
N ALA A 62 -17.17 -22.66 -12.28
CA ALA A 62 -17.64 -21.27 -12.13
C ALA A 62 -17.22 -20.44 -13.36
N ARG A 63 -18.08 -19.53 -13.83
CA ARG A 63 -17.71 -18.59 -14.90
C ARG A 63 -16.79 -17.49 -14.31
N GLY A 64 -15.79 -17.07 -15.07
CA GLY A 64 -14.90 -15.95 -14.72
C GLY A 64 -13.55 -16.34 -14.13
N GLY A 65 -12.49 -16.14 -14.91
CA GLY A 65 -11.11 -16.03 -14.44
C GLY A 65 -10.64 -17.04 -13.38
N ALA A 66 -9.66 -16.63 -12.57
CA ALA A 66 -9.18 -17.41 -11.43
C ALA A 66 -9.91 -17.07 -10.12
N ASN A 67 -10.90 -16.16 -10.17
CA ASN A 67 -11.62 -15.64 -9.00
C ASN A 67 -10.71 -15.08 -7.91
N ALA A 68 -9.56 -14.54 -8.31
CA ALA A 68 -8.49 -14.17 -7.39
C ALA A 68 -8.44 -12.65 -7.14
N TYR A 69 -8.57 -11.84 -8.19
CA TYR A 69 -8.33 -10.40 -8.11
C TYR A 69 -9.36 -9.62 -8.92
N GLY A 70 -9.88 -8.54 -8.35
CA GLY A 70 -10.72 -7.57 -9.05
C GLY A 70 -10.48 -6.18 -8.50
N ALA A 71 -10.72 -5.14 -9.32
CA ALA A 71 -10.59 -3.76 -8.86
C ALA A 71 -11.71 -2.83 -9.32
N PHE A 72 -11.91 -1.79 -8.51
CA PHE A 72 -12.77 -0.64 -8.78
C PHE A 72 -11.93 0.63 -8.62
N SER A 73 -12.02 1.55 -9.57
CA SER A 73 -11.34 2.85 -9.48
C SER A 73 -12.23 3.96 -10.00
N ILE A 74 -12.44 5.00 -9.21
CA ILE A 74 -13.42 6.05 -9.51
C ILE A 74 -12.72 7.41 -9.47
N GLU A 75 -12.66 8.10 -10.60
CA GLU A 75 -12.25 9.50 -10.67
C GLU A 75 -13.45 10.40 -10.91
N THR A 76 -14.42 9.91 -11.69
CA THR A 76 -15.66 10.60 -11.97
C THR A 76 -16.80 9.95 -11.18
N PHE A 77 -17.32 10.70 -10.21
CA PHE A 77 -18.39 10.23 -9.33
C PHE A 77 -19.76 10.71 -9.81
N ALA A 78 -20.80 9.94 -9.49
CA ALA A 78 -22.19 10.32 -9.79
C ALA A 78 -22.68 11.47 -8.91
N ASP A 79 -22.25 11.51 -7.64
CA ASP A 79 -22.72 12.46 -6.62
C ASP A 79 -21.61 12.82 -5.61
N ALA A 80 -20.39 12.97 -6.10
CA ALA A 80 -19.23 13.47 -5.34
C ALA A 80 -18.26 14.21 -6.28
N GLY A 81 -17.33 14.97 -5.73
CA GLY A 81 -16.33 15.67 -6.54
C GLY A 81 -15.24 14.74 -7.10
N SER A 82 -14.68 15.12 -8.25
CA SER A 82 -13.70 14.32 -9.00
C SER A 82 -12.38 14.09 -8.26
N LEU A 83 -11.81 12.90 -8.40
CA LEU A 83 -10.42 12.59 -8.04
C LEU A 83 -9.52 12.55 -9.30
N MET A 84 -8.20 12.43 -9.10
CA MET A 84 -7.21 12.51 -10.18
C MET A 84 -6.39 11.24 -10.40
N TYR A 85 -6.24 10.37 -9.40
CA TYR A 85 -5.21 9.32 -9.46
C TYR A 85 -5.69 7.92 -9.04
N THR A 86 -7.00 7.69 -8.98
CA THR A 86 -7.53 6.39 -8.51
C THR A 86 -7.34 5.30 -9.56
N HIS A 87 -7.30 5.66 -10.84
CA HIS A 87 -7.05 4.72 -11.93
C HIS A 87 -5.63 4.19 -11.92
N GLU A 88 -4.63 5.06 -11.78
CA GLU A 88 -3.23 4.68 -11.68
C GLU A 88 -2.97 3.81 -10.45
N ASP A 89 -3.64 4.12 -9.33
CA ASP A 89 -3.54 3.36 -8.10
C ASP A 89 -3.98 1.89 -8.28
N ALA A 90 -5.21 1.69 -8.78
CA ALA A 90 -5.74 0.36 -9.08
C ALA A 90 -4.92 -0.34 -10.19
N ALA A 91 -4.46 0.40 -11.20
CA ALA A 91 -3.59 -0.12 -12.25
C ALA A 91 -2.26 -0.64 -11.70
N GLY A 92 -1.67 0.06 -10.72
CA GLY A 92 -0.46 -0.37 -10.04
C GLY A 92 -0.63 -1.70 -9.31
N PHE A 93 -1.78 -1.89 -8.66
CA PHE A 93 -2.11 -3.16 -8.01
C PHE A 93 -2.34 -4.28 -9.04
N LEU A 94 -3.27 -4.08 -9.97
CA LEU A 94 -3.64 -5.09 -10.97
C LEU A 94 -2.51 -5.43 -11.94
N GLY A 95 -1.70 -4.45 -12.31
CA GLY A 95 -0.55 -4.63 -13.20
C GLY A 95 0.53 -5.53 -12.60
N TYR A 96 0.61 -5.62 -11.27
CA TYR A 96 1.50 -6.58 -10.62
C TYR A 96 0.94 -8.00 -10.65
N VAL A 97 -0.29 -8.21 -10.19
CA VAL A 97 -0.91 -9.55 -10.13
C VAL A 97 -1.18 -10.14 -11.51
N GLY A 98 -1.46 -9.27 -12.50
CA GLY A 98 -1.67 -9.63 -13.91
C GLY A 98 -0.49 -10.34 -14.56
N LYS A 99 0.71 -10.30 -13.95
CA LYS A 99 1.89 -11.05 -14.39
C LYS A 99 1.78 -12.55 -14.15
N PHE A 100 0.93 -12.97 -13.22
CA PHE A 100 0.78 -14.35 -12.78
C PHE A 100 -0.65 -14.86 -12.97
N THR A 101 -1.64 -13.98 -12.80
CA THR A 101 -3.06 -14.31 -12.87
C THR A 101 -3.82 -13.16 -13.50
N ALA A 102 -4.58 -13.40 -14.57
CA ALA A 102 -5.45 -12.38 -15.15
C ALA A 102 -6.50 -11.93 -14.11
N PRO A 103 -6.70 -10.61 -13.90
CA PRO A 103 -7.77 -10.11 -13.07
C PRO A 103 -9.14 -10.55 -13.61
N ASN A 104 -10.08 -10.82 -12.71
CA ASN A 104 -11.46 -11.12 -13.07
C ASN A 104 -12.14 -9.91 -13.71
N PHE A 105 -11.94 -8.73 -13.13
CA PHE A 105 -12.51 -7.48 -13.62
C PHE A 105 -11.67 -6.26 -13.21
N TRP A 106 -11.88 -5.17 -13.94
CA TRP A 106 -11.52 -3.82 -13.52
C TRP A 106 -12.58 -2.84 -14.03
N TYR A 107 -13.41 -2.33 -13.12
CA TYR A 107 -14.43 -1.34 -13.45
C TYR A 107 -13.98 0.08 -13.06
N LYS A 108 -14.38 1.04 -13.88
CA LYS A 108 -14.01 2.46 -13.73
C LYS A 108 -15.24 3.36 -13.75
N ASP A 109 -15.17 4.43 -12.97
CA ASP A 109 -16.13 5.54 -12.98
C ASP A 109 -17.59 5.05 -12.99
N GLY A 110 -18.40 5.48 -13.97
CA GLY A 110 -19.80 5.14 -14.16
C GLY A 110 -20.16 3.65 -14.10
N ASN A 111 -19.18 2.77 -14.31
CA ASN A 111 -19.33 1.33 -14.26
C ASN A 111 -19.10 0.74 -12.86
N VAL A 112 -18.69 1.55 -11.89
CA VAL A 112 -18.65 1.18 -10.48
C VAL A 112 -19.95 1.64 -9.83
N GLN A 113 -20.80 0.69 -9.48
CA GLN A 113 -22.16 0.94 -9.01
C GLN A 113 -22.51 -0.02 -7.88
N ILE A 114 -23.70 0.14 -7.29
CA ILE A 114 -24.07 -0.52 -6.04
C ILE A 114 -24.04 -2.06 -6.11
N TRP A 115 -24.32 -2.64 -7.28
CA TRP A 115 -24.33 -4.08 -7.50
C TRP A 115 -22.97 -4.71 -7.23
N SER A 116 -21.90 -3.93 -7.28
CA SER A 116 -20.56 -4.43 -6.99
C SER A 116 -20.30 -4.72 -5.51
N TYR A 117 -21.21 -4.32 -4.61
CA TYR A 117 -20.95 -4.29 -3.16
C TYR A 117 -22.00 -4.98 -2.29
N TYR A 118 -23.26 -5.01 -2.71
CA TYR A 118 -24.37 -5.47 -1.86
C TYR A 118 -24.74 -6.90 -2.18
N GLU A 119 -24.88 -7.73 -1.15
CA GLU A 119 -25.13 -9.18 -1.23
C GLU A 119 -26.23 -9.56 -2.22
N ASP A 120 -27.39 -8.91 -2.17
CA ASP A 120 -28.54 -9.25 -3.02
C ASP A 120 -28.26 -9.05 -4.52
N LEU A 121 -27.16 -8.37 -4.85
CA LEU A 121 -26.80 -7.88 -6.17
C LEU A 121 -25.41 -8.34 -6.63
N ASP A 122 -24.54 -8.69 -5.69
CA ASP A 122 -23.18 -9.16 -5.92
C ASP A 122 -23.25 -10.59 -6.46
N ASN A 123 -22.91 -10.76 -7.74
CA ASN A 123 -22.98 -12.07 -8.38
C ASN A 123 -21.66 -12.82 -8.20
N TRP A 124 -21.45 -13.34 -7.00
CA TRP A 124 -20.30 -14.19 -6.73
C TRP A 124 -20.21 -15.38 -7.68
N GLN A 125 -21.31 -15.88 -8.25
CA GLN A 125 -21.26 -17.03 -9.15
C GLN A 125 -20.66 -16.69 -10.53
N ASP A 126 -20.43 -15.41 -10.82
CA ASP A 126 -19.99 -14.90 -12.11
C ASP A 126 -18.71 -14.05 -11.99
N THR A 127 -18.47 -13.16 -12.95
CA THR A 127 -17.17 -12.51 -13.15
C THR A 127 -17.02 -11.11 -12.53
N TYR A 128 -17.94 -10.65 -11.67
CA TYR A 128 -17.98 -9.25 -11.22
C TYR A 128 -18.57 -9.10 -9.81
N GLY A 129 -18.16 -8.03 -9.11
CA GLY A 129 -18.56 -7.75 -7.73
C GLY A 129 -17.48 -8.11 -6.72
N MET A 130 -17.57 -7.56 -5.50
CA MET A 130 -16.53 -7.74 -4.49
C MET A 130 -16.40 -9.20 -4.06
N ASP A 131 -17.51 -9.93 -3.93
CA ASP A 131 -17.53 -11.33 -3.48
C ASP A 131 -17.30 -12.35 -4.62
N ALA A 132 -17.14 -11.87 -5.86
CA ALA A 132 -16.67 -12.69 -6.99
C ALA A 132 -15.16 -12.98 -6.93
N VAL A 133 -14.38 -12.31 -6.08
CA VAL A 133 -12.91 -12.42 -6.05
C VAL A 133 -12.36 -12.58 -4.64
N ASN A 134 -11.22 -13.27 -4.53
CA ASN A 134 -10.50 -13.41 -3.26
C ASN A 134 -9.98 -12.07 -2.70
N VAL A 135 -9.51 -11.21 -3.61
CA VAL A 135 -8.91 -9.91 -3.30
C VAL A 135 -9.61 -8.83 -4.11
N ALA A 136 -10.29 -7.93 -3.41
CA ALA A 136 -10.95 -6.77 -4.00
C ALA A 136 -10.15 -5.51 -3.67
N TYR A 137 -9.84 -4.71 -4.70
CA TYR A 137 -9.17 -3.42 -4.56
C TYR A 137 -10.10 -2.29 -4.97
N HIS A 138 -10.37 -1.35 -4.07
CA HIS A 138 -11.18 -0.16 -4.35
C HIS A 138 -10.32 1.10 -4.16
N SER A 139 -10.28 1.96 -5.18
CA SER A 139 -9.64 3.28 -5.11
C SER A 139 -10.65 4.38 -5.41
N GLY A 140 -10.84 5.29 -4.47
CA GLY A 140 -11.94 6.26 -4.50
C GLY A 140 -12.02 7.16 -3.28
N HIS A 141 -13.19 7.79 -3.13
CA HIS A 141 -13.58 8.51 -1.93
C HIS A 141 -14.04 7.55 -0.84
N GLY A 142 -13.89 7.97 0.41
CA GLY A 142 -14.46 7.28 1.57
C GLY A 142 -14.85 8.30 2.63
N GLY A 143 -16.05 8.14 3.18
CA GLY A 143 -16.57 8.97 4.26
C GLY A 143 -16.91 8.14 5.49
N ARG A 144 -16.93 8.79 6.65
CA ARG A 144 -17.26 8.17 7.94
C ARG A 144 -18.17 9.07 8.76
N ARG A 145 -19.23 8.50 9.33
CA ARG A 145 -20.15 9.20 10.23
C ARG A 145 -19.67 9.04 11.67
N ALA A 146 -20.21 9.86 12.56
CA ALA A 146 -19.87 9.83 13.98
C ALA A 146 -20.21 8.49 14.67
N ASP A 147 -21.17 7.73 14.14
CA ASP A 147 -21.55 6.39 14.64
C ASP A 147 -20.62 5.27 14.15
N GLY A 148 -19.59 5.60 13.35
CA GLY A 148 -18.66 4.63 12.79
C GLY A 148 -19.11 4.00 11.47
N SER A 149 -20.30 4.33 10.97
CA SER A 149 -20.72 3.90 9.62
C SER A 149 -19.87 4.57 8.55
N VAL A 150 -19.39 3.77 7.59
CA VAL A 150 -18.60 4.25 6.45
C VAL A 150 -19.34 4.05 5.14
N TRP A 151 -19.10 4.97 4.21
CA TRP A 151 -19.67 4.92 2.87
C TRP A 151 -18.67 5.30 1.79
N PHE A 152 -18.93 4.83 0.59
CA PHE A 152 -18.07 4.96 -0.58
C PHE A 152 -18.91 5.49 -1.74
N PRO A 153 -18.70 6.76 -2.14
CA PRO A 153 -19.33 7.31 -3.33
C PRO A 153 -18.96 6.50 -4.57
N LEU A 154 -19.93 6.31 -5.46
CA LEU A 154 -19.85 5.48 -6.65
C LEU A 154 -19.89 6.33 -7.91
N GLY A 155 -19.45 5.76 -9.04
CA GLY A 155 -19.46 6.47 -10.31
C GLY A 155 -20.79 6.45 -11.03
N GLY A 156 -21.71 5.55 -10.68
CA GLY A 156 -23.04 5.46 -11.30
C GLY A 156 -24.14 5.05 -10.33
N ASN A 157 -25.37 5.47 -10.67
CA ASN A 157 -26.60 5.02 -10.00
C ASN A 157 -27.17 3.82 -10.74
N TRP A 158 -27.25 2.66 -10.08
CA TRP A 158 -27.82 1.47 -10.68
C TRP A 158 -29.27 1.29 -10.25
N ASN A 159 -30.19 1.27 -11.21
CA ASN A 159 -31.63 1.05 -10.97
C ASN A 159 -32.22 1.92 -9.83
N ASN A 160 -31.78 3.18 -9.72
CA ASN A 160 -32.20 4.11 -8.67
C ASN A 160 -31.94 3.63 -7.22
N GLN A 161 -31.00 2.70 -7.03
CA GLN A 161 -30.59 2.19 -5.71
C GLN A 161 -29.61 3.13 -4.99
N GLY A 162 -29.22 4.22 -5.64
CA GLY A 162 -28.34 5.25 -5.08
C GLY A 162 -26.92 5.22 -5.62
N THR A 163 -26.13 6.18 -5.17
CA THR A 163 -24.77 6.50 -5.64
C THR A 163 -23.71 6.31 -4.57
N ASN A 164 -24.05 5.66 -3.45
CA ASN A 164 -23.16 5.43 -2.32
C ASN A 164 -23.30 3.98 -1.83
N ALA A 165 -22.19 3.25 -1.77
CA ALA A 165 -22.13 1.95 -1.10
C ALA A 165 -21.87 2.16 0.39
N TRP A 166 -22.67 1.49 1.23
CA TRP A 166 -22.55 1.52 2.68
C TRP A 166 -22.01 0.19 3.20
N ALA A 167 -21.00 0.23 4.08
CA ALA A 167 -20.40 -0.99 4.61
C ALA A 167 -21.43 -1.92 5.29
N GLY A 168 -22.41 -1.37 6.02
CA GLY A 168 -23.43 -2.17 6.71
C GLY A 168 -24.34 -3.01 5.80
N ASN A 169 -24.40 -2.68 4.51
CA ASN A 169 -25.18 -3.40 3.50
C ASN A 169 -24.35 -4.45 2.74
N MET A 170 -23.04 -4.50 2.97
CA MET A 170 -22.15 -5.51 2.40
C MET A 170 -22.21 -6.79 3.22
N ARG A 171 -21.87 -7.91 2.60
CA ARG A 171 -21.63 -9.21 3.24
C ARG A 171 -20.36 -9.73 2.61
N LEU A 172 -19.32 -9.91 3.43
CA LEU A 172 -17.95 -10.08 2.95
C LEU A 172 -17.33 -11.30 3.62
N GLY A 173 -16.82 -12.22 2.81
CA GLY A 173 -16.18 -13.44 3.29
C GLY A 173 -17.15 -14.56 3.64
N ASN A 174 -18.40 -14.46 3.19
CA ASN A 174 -19.31 -15.61 3.03
C ASN A 174 -19.00 -16.39 1.75
N GLU A 175 -18.50 -15.74 0.70
CA GLU A 175 -18.31 -16.39 -0.61
C GLU A 175 -16.85 -16.44 -1.05
N ARG A 176 -16.22 -15.36 -1.52
CA ARG A 176 -14.78 -15.35 -1.85
C ARG A 176 -13.98 -14.18 -1.28
N ALA A 177 -14.58 -13.04 -0.98
CA ALA A 177 -13.92 -11.83 -0.54
C ALA A 177 -13.21 -12.03 0.81
N ASN A 178 -11.91 -12.31 0.77
CA ASN A 178 -11.09 -12.50 1.96
C ASN A 178 -10.17 -11.31 2.24
N TYR A 179 -9.78 -10.55 1.22
CA TYR A 179 -8.87 -9.42 1.35
C TYR A 179 -9.45 -8.17 0.70
N LEU A 180 -9.57 -7.12 1.48
CA LEU A 180 -10.29 -5.91 1.10
C LEU A 180 -9.34 -4.72 1.17
N PHE A 181 -8.94 -4.19 0.02
CA PHE A 181 -8.11 -2.99 -0.04
C PHE A 181 -8.98 -1.78 -0.33
N TRP A 182 -9.22 -0.97 0.69
CA TRP A 182 -9.91 0.31 0.57
C TRP A 182 -8.88 1.43 0.52
N SER A 183 -8.42 1.79 -0.68
CA SER A 183 -7.58 2.96 -0.93
C SER A 183 -8.44 4.24 -0.90
N THR A 184 -9.09 4.46 0.25
CA THR A 184 -10.05 5.54 0.50
C THR A 184 -9.83 6.10 1.90
N CYS A 185 -10.25 7.34 2.12
CA CYS A 185 -10.20 7.95 3.45
C CYS A 185 -11.11 7.21 4.44
N PHE A 186 -10.72 7.18 5.71
CA PHE A 186 -11.54 6.71 6.85
C PHE A 186 -12.09 5.28 6.82
N ALA A 187 -11.67 4.44 5.86
CA ALA A 187 -12.20 3.08 5.70
C ALA A 187 -11.84 2.13 6.84
N CYS A 188 -10.76 2.37 7.59
CA CYS A 188 -10.32 1.46 8.64
C CYS A 188 -10.02 2.24 9.92
N PRO A 189 -11.04 2.59 10.71
CA PRO A 189 -10.85 3.41 11.88
C PRO A 189 -10.22 2.64 13.04
N VAL A 190 -9.30 3.25 13.77
CA VAL A 190 -8.50 2.67 14.86
C VAL A 190 -8.45 3.54 16.11
N TYR A 191 -8.92 4.78 16.05
CA TYR A 191 -8.96 5.68 17.21
C TYR A 191 -10.32 5.69 17.91
N ALA A 192 -10.26 5.54 19.23
CA ALA A 192 -11.44 5.62 20.10
C ALA A 192 -12.21 6.95 19.87
N PRO A 193 -13.56 6.93 19.95
CA PRO A 193 -14.40 5.79 20.34
C PRO A 193 -14.66 4.77 19.23
N LEU A 194 -14.16 4.99 18.02
CA LEU A 194 -14.35 4.09 16.88
C LEU A 194 -13.26 3.02 16.82
N ASN A 195 -13.53 1.93 16.10
CA ASN A 195 -12.60 0.85 15.84
C ASN A 195 -13.13 -0.01 14.67
N PRO A 196 -12.35 -0.97 14.14
CA PRO A 196 -12.80 -1.76 13.00
C PRO A 196 -14.03 -2.62 13.28
N ILE A 197 -14.23 -3.07 14.52
CA ILE A 197 -15.40 -3.87 14.91
C ILE A 197 -16.67 -3.03 14.77
N ILE A 198 -16.70 -1.81 15.30
CA ILE A 198 -17.85 -0.91 15.19
C ILE A 198 -18.23 -0.66 13.72
N THR A 199 -17.23 -0.49 12.86
CA THR A 199 -17.45 -0.14 11.45
C THR A 199 -17.80 -1.33 10.56
N TRP A 200 -17.19 -2.50 10.77
CA TRP A 200 -17.22 -3.60 9.80
C TRP A 200 -17.82 -4.91 10.31
N ASN A 201 -18.15 -5.05 11.59
CA ASN A 201 -18.63 -6.34 12.13
C ASN A 201 -19.94 -6.84 11.47
N SER A 202 -20.82 -5.92 11.08
CA SER A 202 -22.05 -6.26 10.35
C SER A 202 -21.79 -6.74 8.93
N ALA A 203 -20.72 -6.26 8.29
CA ALA A 203 -20.31 -6.67 6.96
C ALA A 203 -19.52 -7.98 6.97
N ASN A 204 -18.75 -8.24 8.03
CA ASN A 204 -17.87 -9.40 8.10
C ASN A 204 -18.67 -10.69 8.28
N LEU A 205 -18.59 -11.59 7.31
CA LEU A 205 -19.07 -12.97 7.40
C LEU A 205 -17.94 -14.01 7.36
N GLY A 206 -16.70 -13.58 7.10
CA GLY A 206 -15.53 -14.43 7.19
C GLY A 206 -14.27 -13.89 6.50
N PHE A 207 -14.18 -12.58 6.26
CA PHE A 207 -13.02 -12.02 5.58
C PHE A 207 -11.77 -12.11 6.47
N ARG A 208 -10.61 -12.21 5.84
CA ARG A 208 -9.31 -12.38 6.52
C ARG A 208 -8.71 -11.05 6.93
N MET A 209 -8.61 -10.09 6.01
CA MET A 209 -7.97 -8.80 6.27
C MET A 209 -8.62 -7.65 5.50
N LEU A 210 -8.62 -6.47 6.12
CA LEU A 210 -9.02 -5.22 5.51
C LEU A 210 -7.91 -4.18 5.68
N PHE A 211 -7.62 -3.46 4.59
CA PHE A 211 -6.57 -2.44 4.48
C PHE A 211 -7.22 -1.10 4.17
N GLY A 212 -6.83 -0.05 4.87
CA GLY A 212 -7.36 1.29 4.62
C GLY A 212 -6.64 2.37 5.41
N PHE A 213 -7.37 3.43 5.75
CA PHE A 213 -6.87 4.57 6.49
C PHE A 213 -7.83 4.95 7.63
N GLU A 214 -7.27 5.44 8.73
CA GLU A 214 -8.02 6.14 9.79
C GLU A 214 -8.26 7.61 9.43
N THR A 215 -7.42 8.21 8.57
CA THR A 215 -7.47 9.64 8.26
C THR A 215 -7.78 9.92 6.79
N THR A 216 -7.82 11.21 6.43
CA THR A 216 -7.66 11.67 5.05
C THR A 216 -6.37 11.12 4.46
N SER A 217 -6.47 10.51 3.27
CA SER A 217 -5.33 10.03 2.49
C SER A 217 -4.96 11.01 1.37
N VAL A 218 -3.73 10.95 0.89
CA VAL A 218 -3.30 11.69 -0.30
C VAL A 218 -3.86 11.02 -1.56
N ASP A 219 -4.36 11.80 -2.52
CA ASP A 219 -4.70 11.32 -3.87
C ASP A 219 -3.42 11.00 -4.62
N ASN A 220 -3.09 9.72 -4.75
CA ASN A 220 -1.82 9.29 -5.33
C ASN A 220 -1.98 7.96 -6.07
N GLY A 221 -1.42 7.89 -7.27
CA GLY A 221 -1.51 6.72 -8.14
C GLY A 221 -0.60 5.55 -7.76
N ASN A 222 0.14 5.62 -6.65
CA ASN A 222 1.18 4.64 -6.34
C ASN A 222 0.88 3.68 -5.17
N TYR A 223 -0.27 3.74 -4.47
CA TYR A 223 -0.49 2.84 -3.32
C TYR A 223 -0.42 1.37 -3.73
N GLY A 224 -1.16 0.97 -4.76
CA GLY A 224 -1.18 -0.39 -5.28
C GLY A 224 0.19 -0.86 -5.78
N LYS A 225 0.91 0.01 -6.49
CA LYS A 225 2.27 -0.27 -6.97
C LYS A 225 3.25 -0.46 -5.80
N TYR A 226 3.29 0.51 -4.88
CA TYR A 226 4.21 0.50 -3.76
C TYR A 226 3.91 -0.64 -2.78
N PHE A 227 2.64 -1.03 -2.61
CA PHE A 227 2.28 -2.22 -1.83
C PHE A 227 3.05 -3.46 -2.30
N PHE A 228 3.08 -3.73 -3.61
CA PHE A 228 3.81 -4.87 -4.14
C PHE A 228 5.32 -4.68 -4.15
N GLU A 229 5.82 -3.45 -4.29
CA GLU A 229 7.26 -3.18 -4.10
C GLU A 229 7.70 -3.51 -2.67
N GLU A 230 6.92 -3.11 -1.66
CA GLU A 230 7.19 -3.42 -0.25
C GLU A 230 6.98 -4.92 0.07
N TRP A 231 5.93 -5.54 -0.47
CA TRP A 231 5.69 -6.98 -0.31
C TRP A 231 6.84 -7.83 -0.88
N ASN A 232 7.40 -7.43 -2.02
CA ASN A 232 8.55 -8.11 -2.65
C ASN A 232 9.82 -8.05 -1.80
N LYS A 233 9.92 -7.12 -0.85
CA LYS A 233 11.02 -7.06 0.14
C LYS A 233 10.90 -8.11 1.25
N GLY A 234 9.82 -8.91 1.28
CA GLY A 234 9.62 -9.96 2.29
C GLY A 234 8.68 -9.58 3.44
N LYS A 235 8.00 -8.44 3.35
CA LYS A 235 7.09 -7.88 4.38
C LYS A 235 5.69 -8.49 4.39
N SER A 236 5.13 -8.82 5.56
CA SER A 236 3.69 -9.20 5.67
C SER A 236 2.78 -8.17 5.00
N PHE A 237 1.57 -8.59 4.60
CA PHE A 237 0.63 -7.71 3.91
C PHE A 237 0.38 -6.41 4.67
N SER A 238 0.22 -6.50 6.00
CA SER A 238 0.00 -5.31 6.82
C SER A 238 1.19 -4.35 6.79
N THR A 239 2.42 -4.87 6.89
CA THR A 239 3.65 -4.08 6.85
C THR A 239 3.84 -3.46 5.47
N ALA A 240 3.59 -4.23 4.40
CA ALA A 240 3.71 -3.76 3.03
C ALA A 240 2.73 -2.62 2.73
N TRP A 241 1.47 -2.72 3.16
CA TRP A 241 0.47 -1.66 3.00
C TRP A 241 0.86 -0.39 3.73
N MET A 242 1.24 -0.50 5.01
CA MET A 242 1.54 0.67 5.80
C MET A 242 2.88 1.33 5.41
N ASP A 243 3.91 0.57 5.03
CA ASP A 243 5.17 1.13 4.51
C ASP A 243 4.97 1.79 3.14
N ALA A 244 4.14 1.21 2.25
CA ALA A 244 3.80 1.79 0.96
C ALA A 244 3.05 3.12 1.12
N SER A 245 2.08 3.16 2.03
CA SER A 245 1.34 4.37 2.38
C SER A 245 2.22 5.41 3.06
N TRP A 246 3.13 5.00 3.94
CA TRP A 246 4.08 5.89 4.59
C TRP A 246 5.03 6.53 3.57
N ARG A 247 5.48 5.77 2.57
CA ARG A 247 6.29 6.28 1.46
C ARG A 247 5.60 7.41 0.69
N ILE A 248 4.26 7.47 0.66
CA ILE A 248 3.50 8.51 -0.04
C ILE A 248 3.34 9.76 0.81
N SER A 249 2.87 9.60 2.04
CA SER A 249 2.76 10.72 2.98
C SER A 249 2.86 10.23 4.42
N HIS A 250 3.45 11.08 5.25
CA HIS A 250 3.60 10.89 6.69
C HIS A 250 2.46 11.57 7.48
N GLY A 251 1.57 12.31 6.80
CA GLY A 251 0.42 12.99 7.39
C GLY A 251 -0.86 12.16 7.43
N GLN A 252 -0.77 10.89 7.02
CA GLN A 252 -1.87 9.93 6.99
C GLN A 252 -1.60 8.76 7.92
N VAL A 253 -2.69 8.12 8.39
CA VAL A 253 -2.65 6.97 9.29
C VAL A 253 -3.14 5.74 8.53
N PRO A 254 -2.25 5.01 7.82
CA PRO A 254 -2.62 3.76 7.21
C PRO A 254 -2.84 2.71 8.29
N SER A 255 -3.89 1.91 8.11
CA SER A 255 -4.35 0.93 9.08
C SER A 255 -4.76 -0.36 8.40
N VAL A 256 -4.60 -1.46 9.14
CA VAL A 256 -4.92 -2.81 8.68
C VAL A 256 -5.54 -3.57 9.84
N VAL A 257 -6.60 -4.31 9.55
CA VAL A 257 -7.23 -5.23 10.50
C VAL A 257 -7.23 -6.65 9.94
N ALA A 258 -7.02 -7.62 10.82
CA ALA A 258 -7.13 -9.05 10.54
C ALA A 258 -8.13 -9.68 11.51
N CYS A 259 -8.88 -10.66 11.03
CA CYS A 259 -9.85 -11.41 11.84
C CYS A 259 -9.35 -12.82 12.10
N GLY A 260 -9.84 -13.49 13.15
CA GLY A 260 -9.55 -14.88 13.46
C GLY A 260 -10.44 -15.45 14.57
N ALA A 261 -10.31 -16.75 14.84
CA ALA A 261 -11.04 -17.41 15.92
C ALA A 261 -10.52 -17.00 17.31
N THR A 262 -9.25 -16.60 17.39
CA THR A 262 -8.57 -16.20 18.62
C THR A 262 -7.67 -14.99 18.37
N GLN A 263 -7.26 -14.31 19.46
CA GLN A 263 -6.27 -13.24 19.40
C GLN A 263 -4.97 -13.68 18.71
N ALA A 264 -4.44 -14.84 19.10
CA ALA A 264 -3.19 -15.36 18.55
C ALA A 264 -3.28 -15.58 17.04
N GLU A 265 -4.39 -16.12 16.55
CA GLU A 265 -4.59 -16.36 15.12
C GLU A 265 -4.70 -15.06 14.31
N ALA A 266 -5.47 -14.09 14.82
CA ALA A 266 -5.62 -12.79 14.16
C ALA A 266 -4.31 -11.99 14.17
N ALA A 267 -3.54 -12.04 15.27
CA ALA A 267 -2.24 -11.39 15.38
C ALA A 267 -1.18 -12.03 14.48
N ASP A 268 -1.11 -13.36 14.42
CA ASP A 268 -0.21 -14.07 13.50
C ASP A 268 -0.51 -13.68 12.05
N ARG A 269 -1.78 -13.67 11.67
CA ARG A 269 -2.23 -13.23 10.35
C ARG A 269 -1.79 -11.80 10.05
N LEU A 270 -2.05 -10.88 10.97
CA LEU A 270 -1.70 -9.49 10.80
C LEU A 270 -0.18 -9.31 10.64
N ASN A 271 0.62 -10.04 11.39
CA ASN A 271 2.07 -9.83 11.45
C ASN A 271 2.86 -10.65 10.43
N ASN A 272 2.36 -11.81 9.98
CA ASN A 272 3.11 -12.78 9.20
C ASN A 272 2.49 -13.14 7.83
N GLU A 273 1.19 -12.91 7.60
CA GLU A 273 0.55 -13.36 6.37
C GLU A 273 1.08 -12.62 5.12
N ARG A 274 1.44 -13.40 4.09
CA ARG A 274 2.07 -12.91 2.85
C ARG A 274 1.47 -13.53 1.59
N ILE A 275 0.59 -14.52 1.72
CA ILE A 275 0.00 -15.24 0.59
C ILE A 275 -1.51 -15.12 0.72
N PHE A 276 -2.17 -14.72 -0.37
CA PHE A 276 -3.62 -14.62 -0.40
C PHE A 276 -4.23 -16.03 -0.36
N ASN A 277 -4.97 -16.31 0.71
CA ASN A 277 -5.62 -17.57 1.02
C ASN A 277 -7.14 -17.45 0.80
N PHE A 278 -7.71 -18.43 0.12
CA PHE A 278 -9.15 -18.48 -0.16
C PHE A 278 -10.00 -18.93 1.03
N GLY A 279 -9.39 -19.45 2.09
CA GLY A 279 -10.10 -19.91 3.28
C GLY A 279 -10.61 -18.75 4.13
N HIS A 280 -11.91 -18.74 4.39
CA HIS A 280 -12.55 -17.82 5.33
C HIS A 280 -12.07 -18.06 6.76
N VAL A 281 -12.25 -17.05 7.61
CA VAL A 281 -11.86 -17.10 9.02
C VAL A 281 -13.03 -16.74 9.92
N SER A 282 -12.93 -17.13 11.19
CA SER A 282 -13.86 -16.66 12.20
C SER A 282 -13.69 -15.15 12.40
N LYS A 283 -14.80 -14.47 12.70
CA LYS A 283 -14.84 -13.05 13.08
C LYS A 283 -14.85 -12.83 14.59
N ASN A 284 -14.56 -13.86 15.38
CA ASN A 284 -14.63 -13.80 16.84
C ASN A 284 -13.65 -12.81 17.43
N TRP A 285 -12.46 -12.70 16.82
CA TRP A 285 -11.43 -11.76 17.22
C TRP A 285 -10.97 -10.90 16.04
N TRP A 286 -10.68 -9.64 16.34
CA TRP A 286 -10.16 -8.65 15.42
C TRP A 286 -8.86 -8.08 16.00
N GLN A 287 -7.77 -8.13 15.25
CA GLN A 287 -6.49 -7.50 15.61
C GLN A 287 -6.17 -6.45 14.55
N TRP A 288 -5.86 -5.23 14.96
CA TRP A 288 -5.50 -4.15 14.02
C TRP A 288 -4.23 -3.43 14.39
N ARG A 289 -3.59 -2.89 13.35
CA ARG A 289 -2.30 -2.18 13.42
C ARG A 289 -2.33 -0.96 12.52
N TRP A 290 -1.64 0.10 12.94
CA TRP A 290 -1.54 1.34 12.17
C TRP A 290 -0.19 2.03 12.40
N TYR A 291 0.16 2.90 11.45
CA TYR A 291 1.30 3.81 11.55
C TYR A 291 0.84 5.24 11.76
N TYR A 292 1.54 5.98 12.63
CA TYR A 292 1.32 7.42 12.78
C TYR A 292 2.63 8.14 13.11
N ALA A 293 2.71 9.41 12.71
CA ALA A 293 3.83 10.28 13.04
C ALA A 293 3.72 10.74 14.50
N SER A 294 4.86 10.78 15.19
CA SER A 294 4.96 11.53 16.45
C SER A 294 4.77 13.03 16.19
N SER A 295 4.00 13.70 17.05
CA SER A 295 3.93 15.18 17.09
C SER A 295 5.12 15.82 17.81
N LEU A 296 5.89 15.02 18.56
CA LEU A 296 7.05 15.46 19.33
C LEU A 296 8.35 15.00 18.66
N ALA A 297 9.39 15.83 18.78
CA ALA A 297 10.75 15.47 18.44
C ALA A 297 11.50 14.95 19.68
N PRO A 298 12.47 14.03 19.50
CA PRO A 298 13.28 13.53 20.60
C PRO A 298 14.24 14.62 21.10
N ALA A 299 14.29 14.82 22.42
CA ALA A 299 15.08 15.89 23.05
C ALA A 299 16.61 15.78 22.82
N ASN A 300 17.09 14.60 22.45
CA ASN A 300 18.52 14.30 22.23
C ASN A 300 18.95 14.40 20.76
N LEU A 301 18.06 14.69 19.82
CA LEU A 301 18.43 14.94 18.42
C LEU A 301 18.05 16.36 18.01
N ASN A 302 18.95 17.01 17.29
CA ASN A 302 18.67 18.31 16.70
C ASN A 302 17.59 18.15 15.64
N THR A 303 16.44 18.78 15.89
CA THR A 303 15.37 18.83 14.91
C THR A 303 15.73 19.89 13.87
N ARG A 304 15.67 19.51 12.59
CA ARG A 304 15.85 20.50 11.52
C ARG A 304 14.70 21.49 11.53
N GLU A 305 15.00 22.76 11.27
CA GLU A 305 13.96 23.71 10.89
C GLU A 305 13.53 23.45 9.44
N ARG A 306 12.23 23.60 9.17
CA ARG A 306 11.72 23.55 7.79
C ARG A 306 12.27 24.74 7.02
N GLN A 307 12.81 24.46 5.84
CA GLN A 307 13.36 25.48 4.97
C GLN A 307 12.22 26.08 4.16
N LEU A 308 12.03 27.39 4.27
CA LEU A 308 10.99 28.14 3.55
C LEU A 308 11.58 29.12 2.54
N ALA A 309 12.85 29.49 2.70
CA ALA A 309 13.53 30.45 1.85
C ALA A 309 14.12 29.77 0.61
N VAL A 310 14.03 30.46 -0.54
CA VAL A 310 14.75 30.08 -1.75
C VAL A 310 16.25 30.39 -1.58
N PRO A 311 17.16 29.42 -1.79
CA PRO A 311 18.59 29.69 -1.74
C PRO A 311 19.03 30.72 -2.78
N ALA A 312 20.00 31.57 -2.43
CA ALA A 312 20.57 32.55 -3.36
C ALA A 312 21.31 31.91 -4.54
N ASP A 313 21.88 30.71 -4.35
CA ASP A 313 22.59 29.95 -5.39
C ASP A 313 21.78 28.69 -5.76
N LEU A 314 20.99 28.78 -6.83
CA LEU A 314 20.15 27.70 -7.32
C LEU A 314 21.00 26.65 -8.06
N ARG A 315 21.38 25.60 -7.33
CA ARG A 315 22.11 24.45 -7.89
C ARG A 315 21.31 23.16 -7.78
N GLY A 316 21.27 22.41 -8.87
CA GLY A 316 20.90 20.99 -8.83
C GLY A 316 22.05 20.14 -8.30
N ALA A 317 21.80 18.84 -8.13
CA ALA A 317 22.83 17.87 -7.79
C ALA A 317 22.73 16.65 -8.70
N ARG A 318 23.88 16.10 -9.10
CA ARG A 318 23.96 14.79 -9.75
C ARG A 318 24.18 13.73 -8.68
N LEU A 319 23.28 12.76 -8.64
CA LEU A 319 23.31 11.65 -7.71
C LEU A 319 23.98 10.45 -8.38
N ARG A 320 24.93 9.83 -7.68
CA ARG A 320 25.60 8.62 -8.15
C ARG A 320 24.58 7.50 -8.40
N PRO A 321 24.52 6.92 -9.61
CA PRO A 321 23.73 5.72 -9.85
C PRO A 321 24.18 4.56 -8.97
N ILE A 322 23.24 3.76 -8.50
CA ILE A 322 23.54 2.55 -7.74
C ILE A 322 23.40 1.36 -8.68
N GLU A 323 24.52 0.76 -9.04
CA GLU A 323 24.54 -0.52 -9.75
C GLU A 323 24.57 -1.66 -8.73
N VAL A 324 23.47 -2.40 -8.63
CA VAL A 324 23.39 -3.55 -7.73
C VAL A 324 24.10 -4.74 -8.37
N ASN A 325 25.30 -5.03 -7.85
CA ASN A 325 26.12 -6.16 -8.29
C ASN A 325 26.55 -7.02 -7.09
N ALA A 326 27.20 -8.16 -7.36
CA ALA A 326 27.63 -9.09 -6.32
C ALA A 326 28.60 -8.48 -5.28
N LYS A 327 29.38 -7.47 -5.66
CA LYS A 327 30.28 -6.75 -4.73
C LYS A 327 29.47 -5.88 -3.77
N LEU A 328 28.49 -5.13 -4.28
CA LEU A 328 27.60 -4.33 -3.44
C LEU A 328 26.78 -5.22 -2.51
N LEU A 329 26.24 -6.33 -3.00
CA LEU A 329 25.50 -7.31 -2.19
C LEU A 329 26.34 -7.81 -1.02
N ARG A 330 27.55 -8.32 -1.28
CA ARG A 330 28.47 -8.76 -0.21
C ARG A 330 28.79 -7.65 0.77
N SER A 331 29.12 -6.46 0.25
CA SER A 331 29.41 -5.31 1.11
C SER A 331 28.23 -4.92 1.99
N ALA A 332 26.98 -5.04 1.51
CA ALA A 332 25.80 -4.75 2.29
C ALA A 332 25.50 -5.84 3.33
N VAL A 333 25.67 -7.12 2.97
CA VAL A 333 25.58 -8.25 3.92
C VAL A 333 26.58 -8.06 5.07
N ASP A 334 27.84 -7.78 4.76
CA ASP A 334 28.89 -7.56 5.76
C ASP A 334 28.61 -6.31 6.60
N ARG A 335 28.20 -5.21 5.94
CA ARG A 335 27.87 -3.93 6.60
C ARG A 335 26.78 -4.09 7.65
N PHE A 336 25.72 -4.84 7.34
CA PHE A 336 24.59 -5.05 8.23
C PHE A 336 24.75 -6.29 9.13
N GLY A 337 25.88 -7.00 9.06
CA GLY A 337 26.13 -8.21 9.86
C GLY A 337 25.13 -9.34 9.57
N LEU A 338 24.57 -9.39 8.37
CA LEU A 338 23.52 -10.34 8.01
C LEU A 338 24.09 -11.75 7.84
N ARG A 339 23.40 -12.74 8.42
CA ARG A 339 23.75 -14.16 8.28
C ARG A 339 23.12 -14.77 7.03
N VAL A 340 23.33 -14.15 5.88
CA VAL A 340 22.78 -14.60 4.59
C VAL A 340 23.89 -14.95 3.62
N SER A 341 23.74 -16.08 2.92
CA SER A 341 24.66 -16.45 1.84
C SER A 341 24.31 -15.67 0.57
N VAL A 342 25.30 -15.03 -0.06
CA VAL A 342 25.12 -14.39 -1.36
C VAL A 342 25.17 -15.46 -2.45
N PRO A 343 24.06 -15.76 -3.14
CA PRO A 343 24.05 -16.81 -4.16
C PRO A 343 24.79 -16.37 -5.42
N ARG A 344 25.16 -17.34 -6.27
CA ARG A 344 25.80 -17.06 -7.57
C ARG A 344 24.85 -16.36 -8.54
N GLU A 345 23.57 -16.70 -8.46
CA GLU A 345 22.48 -16.11 -9.23
C GLU A 345 21.40 -15.61 -8.27
N VAL A 346 20.87 -14.41 -8.52
CA VAL A 346 19.78 -13.82 -7.73
C VAL A 346 18.63 -13.56 -8.69
N THR A 347 17.44 -14.03 -8.33
CA THR A 347 16.23 -13.69 -9.09
C THR A 347 15.91 -12.22 -8.89
N VAL A 348 15.90 -11.47 -10.00
CA VAL A 348 15.44 -10.07 -10.03
C VAL A 348 13.96 -10.08 -10.41
N SER A 349 13.15 -9.31 -9.68
CA SER A 349 11.74 -9.13 -10.01
C SER A 349 11.61 -8.42 -11.36
N ALA A 350 10.43 -8.52 -11.97
CA ALA A 350 10.12 -7.77 -13.19
C ALA A 350 10.20 -6.24 -13.01
N THR A 351 10.27 -5.73 -11.78
CA THR A 351 10.45 -4.30 -11.49
C THR A 351 11.90 -3.91 -11.24
N GLY A 352 12.85 -4.85 -11.30
CA GLY A 352 14.28 -4.58 -11.03
C GLY A 352 14.65 -4.68 -9.54
N ALA A 353 13.71 -5.05 -8.67
CA ALA A 353 13.99 -5.28 -7.26
C ALA A 353 14.56 -6.69 -7.05
N LEU A 354 15.38 -6.87 -6.03
CA LEU A 354 15.88 -8.20 -5.65
C LEU A 354 15.92 -8.37 -4.14
N ARG A 355 15.98 -9.62 -3.70
CA ARG A 355 16.06 -9.99 -2.28
C ARG A 355 16.91 -11.23 -2.11
N ILE A 356 17.70 -11.26 -1.04
CA ILE A 356 18.42 -12.45 -0.58
C ILE A 356 18.11 -12.71 0.90
N GLY A 357 18.23 -13.97 1.30
CA GLY A 357 17.84 -14.44 2.63
C GLY A 357 16.34 -14.75 2.76
N ASP A 358 16.00 -15.42 3.86
CA ASP A 358 14.65 -15.75 4.28
C ASP A 358 14.51 -15.55 5.80
N GLY A 359 13.26 -15.52 6.30
CA GLY A 359 12.99 -15.35 7.72
C GLY A 359 13.54 -14.05 8.32
N ASP A 360 14.30 -14.21 9.41
CA ASP A 360 14.68 -13.13 10.34
C ASP A 360 15.85 -12.27 9.85
N SER A 361 16.62 -12.75 8.87
CA SER A 361 17.73 -12.00 8.26
C SER A 361 17.53 -11.92 6.76
N ARG A 362 17.26 -10.71 6.26
CA ARG A 362 17.06 -10.50 4.82
C ARG A 362 17.66 -9.19 4.35
N LEU A 363 18.05 -9.17 3.09
CA LEU A 363 18.49 -7.98 2.40
C LEU A 363 17.67 -7.82 1.12
N ALA A 364 17.07 -6.65 0.93
CA ALA A 364 16.32 -6.31 -0.26
C ALA A 364 16.90 -5.05 -0.91
N PHE A 365 16.91 -5.02 -2.23
CA PHE A 365 17.22 -3.84 -3.03
C PHE A 365 16.01 -3.47 -3.89
N GLY A 366 15.65 -2.19 -3.87
CA GLY A 366 14.71 -1.60 -4.82
C GLY A 366 15.35 -1.38 -6.18
N ALA A 367 14.51 -1.14 -7.18
CA ALA A 367 14.94 -0.84 -8.55
C ALA A 367 15.74 0.46 -8.68
N ASP A 368 15.52 1.39 -7.74
CA ASP A 368 16.22 2.66 -7.60
C ASP A 368 17.54 2.55 -6.81
N GLY A 369 17.91 1.32 -6.42
CA GLY A 369 19.10 1.04 -5.61
C GLY A 369 18.92 1.28 -4.12
N SER A 370 17.70 1.63 -3.66
CA SER A 370 17.39 1.64 -2.23
C SER A 370 17.66 0.27 -1.62
N VAL A 371 18.13 0.24 -0.38
CA VAL A 371 18.47 -0.98 0.35
C VAL A 371 17.65 -1.08 1.62
N GLU A 372 17.22 -2.28 1.96
CA GLU A 372 16.57 -2.58 3.22
C GLU A 372 17.13 -3.88 3.80
N ALA A 373 17.60 -3.82 5.05
CA ALA A 373 18.04 -4.95 5.84
C ALA A 373 17.02 -5.24 6.95
N GLN A 374 16.46 -6.44 6.98
CA GLN A 374 15.82 -6.99 8.18
C GLN A 374 16.92 -7.67 8.98
N LEU A 375 17.14 -7.18 10.19
CA LEU A 375 18.21 -7.63 11.07
C LEU A 375 17.70 -8.68 12.06
N ASP A 376 16.44 -8.57 12.47
CA ASP A 376 15.83 -9.49 13.43
C ASP A 376 14.30 -9.46 13.38
N HIS A 377 13.63 -10.41 14.04
CA HIS A 377 12.18 -10.38 14.21
C HIS A 377 11.78 -9.28 15.19
N HIS A 378 10.62 -8.67 14.95
CA HIS A 378 10.06 -7.66 15.84
C HIS A 378 9.31 -8.34 16.98
N ASP A 379 9.66 -8.07 18.23
CA ASP A 379 8.90 -8.60 19.36
C ASP A 379 7.59 -7.84 19.57
N TYR A 380 6.49 -8.40 19.07
CA TYR A 380 5.13 -7.89 19.28
C TYR A 380 4.56 -8.20 20.66
N THR A 381 5.25 -9.01 21.48
CA THR A 381 4.75 -9.42 22.80
C THR A 381 5.10 -8.42 23.90
N ASN A 382 6.24 -7.73 23.77
CA ASN A 382 6.59 -6.63 24.66
C ASN A 382 5.76 -5.38 24.35
N ARG A 383 4.77 -5.10 25.20
CA ARG A 383 3.87 -3.93 25.09
C ARG A 383 4.38 -2.68 25.85
N ASN A 384 5.55 -2.76 26.49
CA ASN A 384 6.11 -1.66 27.27
C ASN A 384 6.96 -0.77 26.37
N GLN A 385 6.35 0.29 25.84
CA GLN A 385 7.04 1.22 24.95
C GLN A 385 8.29 1.83 25.61
N ILE A 386 9.44 1.73 24.95
CA ILE A 386 10.64 2.45 25.36
C ILE A 386 10.48 3.97 25.13
N PRO A 387 11.10 4.83 25.94
CA PRO A 387 11.10 6.28 25.70
C PRO A 387 11.61 6.63 24.30
N MET A 388 10.98 7.61 23.66
CA MET A 388 11.38 8.07 22.32
C MET A 388 12.87 8.49 22.26
N SER A 389 13.38 9.15 23.30
CA SER A 389 14.79 9.55 23.36
C SER A 389 15.75 8.35 23.36
N GLN A 390 15.35 7.23 23.97
CA GLN A 390 16.11 5.98 23.95
C GLN A 390 16.10 5.36 22.55
N ALA A 391 14.93 5.25 21.90
CA ALA A 391 14.84 4.77 20.52
C ALA A 391 15.65 5.64 19.55
N ALA A 392 15.62 6.97 19.74
CA ALA A 392 16.39 7.93 18.97
C ALA A 392 17.91 7.77 19.16
N ALA A 393 18.37 7.51 20.38
CA ALA A 393 19.78 7.23 20.66
C ALA A 393 20.27 5.95 19.97
N ILE A 394 19.49 4.86 20.09
CA ILE A 394 19.77 3.57 19.43
C ILE A 394 19.83 3.76 17.91
N ALA A 395 18.87 4.49 17.34
CA ALA A 395 18.84 4.76 15.91
C ALA A 395 20.04 5.60 15.42
N ALA A 396 20.46 6.60 16.19
CA ALA A 396 21.63 7.42 15.87
C ALA A 396 22.93 6.61 15.94
N GLU A 397 23.08 5.73 16.92
CA GLU A 397 24.21 4.80 17.02
C GLU A 397 24.26 3.85 15.82
N ALA A 398 23.10 3.33 15.40
CA ALA A 398 22.97 2.45 14.24
C ALA A 398 23.46 3.12 12.94
N LEU A 399 23.32 4.45 12.78
CA LEU A 399 23.86 5.16 11.62
C LEU A 399 25.38 5.00 11.51
N GLY A 400 26.09 5.12 12.63
CA GLY A 400 27.54 4.96 12.71
C GLY A 400 27.96 3.49 12.55
N LEU A 401 27.29 2.59 13.28
CA LEU A 401 27.55 1.16 13.25
C LEU A 401 27.47 0.58 11.83
N TYR A 402 26.44 0.96 11.08
CA TYR A 402 26.20 0.48 9.71
C TYR A 402 26.81 1.41 8.65
N GLY A 403 27.57 2.43 9.03
CA GLY A 403 28.26 3.34 8.10
C GLY A 403 27.34 4.09 7.13
N LEU A 404 26.12 4.44 7.57
CA LEU A 404 25.09 5.08 6.74
C LEU A 404 25.35 6.58 6.50
N THR A 405 26.26 7.18 7.26
CA THR A 405 26.69 8.58 7.12
C THR A 405 27.92 8.75 6.24
N ARG A 406 28.47 7.67 5.65
CA ARG A 406 29.69 7.73 4.83
C ARG A 406 29.49 8.44 3.50
N ASP A 407 28.30 8.26 2.91
CA ASP A 407 28.01 8.69 1.54
C ASP A 407 27.14 9.96 1.47
N ALA A 408 26.60 10.40 2.60
CA ALA A 408 25.81 11.62 2.70
C ALA A 408 25.74 12.18 4.13
N GLU A 409 25.53 13.49 4.22
CA GLU A 409 25.10 14.15 5.45
C GLU A 409 23.65 13.78 5.73
N LEU A 410 23.35 13.43 6.98
CA LEU A 410 22.03 13.04 7.44
C LEU A 410 21.59 13.91 8.62
N VAL A 411 20.33 14.32 8.62
CA VAL A 411 19.69 15.02 9.73
C VAL A 411 18.44 14.26 10.20
N PHE A 412 18.12 14.34 11.49
CA PHE A 412 16.85 13.83 11.98
C PHE A 412 15.66 14.52 11.29
N ASP A 413 14.63 13.75 10.95
CA ASP A 413 13.42 14.26 10.30
C ASP A 413 12.17 13.96 11.12
N LYS A 414 11.93 12.70 11.47
CA LYS A 414 10.70 12.31 12.20
C LYS A 414 10.80 10.97 12.91
N VAL A 415 9.81 10.74 13.77
CA VAL A 415 9.54 9.45 14.39
C VAL A 415 8.18 8.95 13.91
N GLN A 416 8.13 7.68 13.53
CA GLN A 416 6.92 6.92 13.24
C GLN A 416 6.72 5.90 14.37
N TYR A 417 5.48 5.77 14.84
CA TYR A 417 5.09 4.69 15.71
C TYR A 417 4.31 3.62 14.95
N ALA A 418 4.58 2.37 15.29
CA ALA A 418 3.73 1.23 14.98
C ALA A 418 2.89 0.92 16.23
N ALA A 419 1.57 0.99 16.09
CA ALA A 419 0.66 0.69 17.20
C ALA A 419 -0.33 -0.40 16.85
N GLU A 420 -0.76 -1.14 17.87
CA GLU A 420 -1.68 -2.26 17.79
C GLU A 420 -2.75 -2.19 18.85
N ALA A 421 -3.91 -2.74 18.52
CA ALA A 421 -5.01 -3.04 19.44
C ALA A 421 -5.79 -4.25 18.89
N GLY A 422 -6.75 -4.71 19.67
CA GLY A 422 -7.59 -5.82 19.27
C GLY A 422 -8.87 -5.88 20.07
N GLY A 423 -9.75 -6.80 19.71
CA GLY A 423 -10.98 -7.01 20.44
C GLY A 423 -11.75 -8.24 20.01
N SER A 424 -12.64 -8.67 20.90
CA SER A 424 -13.55 -9.80 20.71
C SER A 424 -14.96 -9.31 20.42
N THR A 425 -15.64 -9.98 19.49
CA THR A 425 -17.09 -9.79 19.27
C THR A 425 -17.93 -10.79 20.05
N GLN A 426 -17.30 -11.63 20.88
CA GLN A 426 -17.95 -12.67 21.67
C GLN A 426 -18.29 -12.17 23.08
N GLY A 427 -19.37 -12.71 23.66
CA GLY A 427 -19.83 -12.34 25.01
C GLY A 427 -20.17 -10.85 25.11
N ASP A 428 -19.70 -10.21 26.18
CA ASP A 428 -19.90 -8.77 26.42
C ASP A 428 -19.00 -7.88 25.55
N GLY A 429 -18.14 -8.48 24.72
CA GLY A 429 -17.15 -7.78 23.91
C GLY A 429 -15.92 -7.36 24.73
N GLU A 430 -14.75 -7.79 24.28
CA GLU A 430 -13.46 -7.36 24.85
C GLU A 430 -12.82 -6.34 23.90
N LEU A 431 -12.23 -5.28 24.45
CA LEU A 431 -11.39 -4.36 23.69
C LEU A 431 -10.07 -4.18 24.42
N LEU A 432 -8.98 -4.34 23.69
CA LEU A 432 -7.63 -4.06 24.16
C LEU A 432 -7.28 -2.61 23.89
N ASP A 433 -6.68 -1.97 24.88
CA ASP A 433 -6.15 -0.62 24.71
C ASP A 433 -5.03 -0.59 23.64
N PRO A 434 -4.97 0.48 22.83
CA PRO A 434 -3.84 0.77 21.95
C PRO A 434 -2.49 0.73 22.66
N VAL A 435 -1.53 0.04 22.06
CA VAL A 435 -0.13 0.05 22.49
C VAL A 435 0.79 0.31 21.32
N VAL A 436 1.91 1.00 21.57
CA VAL A 436 2.99 1.11 20.59
C VAL A 436 3.86 -0.14 20.72
N THR A 437 4.04 -0.86 19.61
CA THR A 437 4.88 -2.06 19.53
C THR A 437 6.27 -1.75 18.96
N GLY A 438 6.39 -0.68 18.15
CA GLY A 438 7.66 -0.29 17.56
C GLY A 438 7.79 1.19 17.26
N THR A 439 9.04 1.64 17.18
CA THR A 439 9.42 3.02 16.86
C THR A 439 10.38 3.03 15.69
N THR A 440 10.04 3.70 14.60
CA THR A 440 10.97 3.95 13.49
C THR A 440 11.44 5.40 13.53
N VAL A 441 12.76 5.59 13.62
CA VAL A 441 13.40 6.91 13.55
C VAL A 441 13.88 7.13 12.13
N GLN A 442 13.48 8.26 11.55
CA GLN A 442 13.79 8.63 10.18
C GLN A 442 14.75 9.82 10.13
N PHE A 443 15.74 9.70 9.27
CA PHE A 443 16.71 10.72 8.92
C PHE A 443 16.61 11.05 7.43
N ARG A 444 16.98 12.28 7.06
CA ARG A 444 16.99 12.76 5.68
C ARG A 444 18.38 13.19 5.25
N GLN A 445 18.68 12.89 4.00
CA GLN A 445 19.85 13.36 3.30
C GLN A 445 19.80 14.88 3.14
N ILE A 446 20.92 15.52 3.44
CA ILE A 446 21.18 16.92 3.13
C ILE A 446 22.04 17.00 1.87
N ILE A 447 21.63 17.86 0.95
CA ILE A 447 22.39 18.24 -0.25
C ILE A 447 22.53 19.75 -0.21
N ASN A 448 23.75 20.28 -0.26
CA ASN A 448 24.00 21.72 -0.29
C ASN A 448 23.25 22.51 0.81
N GLY A 449 23.19 21.95 2.03
CA GLY A 449 22.51 22.56 3.18
C GLY A 449 20.98 22.43 3.20
N LEU A 450 20.36 21.80 2.19
CA LEU A 450 18.92 21.59 2.12
C LEU A 450 18.54 20.10 2.16
N PRO A 451 17.40 19.74 2.76
CA PRO A 451 16.96 18.35 2.82
C PRO A 451 16.47 17.86 1.46
N VAL A 452 16.62 16.57 1.21
CA VAL A 452 15.83 15.85 0.20
C VAL A 452 14.39 15.75 0.69
N ILE A 453 13.43 16.20 -0.14
CA ILE A 453 12.01 16.31 0.24
C ILE A 453 11.08 15.40 -0.56
N THR A 454 11.57 14.68 -1.56
CA THR A 454 10.82 13.62 -2.23
C THR A 454 10.51 12.47 -1.26
N PRO A 455 9.23 12.11 -1.06
CA PRO A 455 8.85 10.98 -0.22
C PRO A 455 9.52 9.68 -0.69
N GLY A 456 10.14 8.95 0.23
CA GLY A 456 10.84 7.70 -0.05
C GLY A 456 12.25 7.82 -0.63
N ALA A 457 12.72 9.02 -1.02
CA ALA A 457 14.06 9.23 -1.53
C ALA A 457 14.93 10.00 -0.54
N GLY A 458 16.24 9.71 -0.51
CA GLY A 458 17.18 10.38 0.38
C GLY A 458 16.84 10.19 1.87
N GLU A 459 16.27 9.06 2.25
CA GLU A 459 15.93 8.77 3.65
C GLU A 459 16.72 7.59 4.21
N VAL A 460 16.95 7.63 5.51
CA VAL A 460 17.35 6.47 6.31
C VAL A 460 16.29 6.23 7.36
N ARG A 461 15.82 4.99 7.49
CA ARG A 461 14.84 4.59 8.51
C ARG A 461 15.45 3.47 9.36
N VAL A 462 15.42 3.65 10.68
CA VAL A 462 15.87 2.64 11.64
C VAL A 462 14.69 2.29 12.54
N SER A 463 14.22 1.04 12.46
CA SER A 463 13.13 0.53 13.29
C SER A 463 13.68 -0.17 14.52
N VAL A 464 13.17 0.24 15.68
CA VAL A 464 13.52 -0.27 17.02
C VAL A 464 12.26 -0.82 17.67
N ASP A 465 12.33 -2.02 18.24
CA ASP A 465 11.24 -2.60 19.03
C ASP A 465 11.30 -2.15 20.51
N ASN A 466 10.35 -2.64 21.30
CA ASN A 466 10.25 -2.30 22.71
C ASN A 466 11.32 -2.98 23.60
N ASP A 467 12.13 -3.89 23.06
CA ASP A 467 13.32 -4.41 23.74
C ASP A 467 14.55 -3.52 23.52
N GLY A 468 14.42 -2.46 22.72
CA GLY A 468 15.53 -1.60 22.34
C GLY A 468 16.41 -2.20 21.25
N LYS A 469 15.89 -3.17 20.49
CA LYS A 469 16.63 -3.86 19.44
C LYS A 469 16.34 -3.25 18.08
N VAL A 470 17.38 -3.04 17.27
CA VAL A 470 17.22 -2.64 15.88
C VAL A 470 16.75 -3.84 15.06
N THR A 471 15.53 -3.77 14.56
CA THR A 471 14.91 -4.87 13.80
C THR A 471 15.02 -4.66 12.29
N ARG A 472 15.05 -3.41 11.83
CA ARG A 472 15.11 -3.07 10.41
C ARG A 472 15.87 -1.77 10.17
N VAL A 473 16.65 -1.75 9.08
CA VAL A 473 17.32 -0.55 8.57
C VAL A 473 17.03 -0.42 7.08
N ALA A 474 16.52 0.72 6.65
CA ALA A 474 16.30 1.04 5.23
C ALA A 474 17.05 2.32 4.85
N SER A 475 17.56 2.39 3.63
CA SER A 475 18.23 3.57 3.08
C SER A 475 17.94 3.74 1.60
N SER A 476 17.57 4.95 1.20
CA SER A 476 17.47 5.40 -0.21
C SER A 476 18.39 6.58 -0.50
N VAL A 477 19.42 6.73 0.34
CA VAL A 477 20.45 7.76 0.21
C VAL A 477 21.34 7.47 -1.00
N ARG A 478 21.69 8.53 -1.73
CA ARG A 478 22.61 8.44 -2.87
C ARG A 478 23.72 9.46 -2.74
N ALA A 479 24.96 9.02 -2.95
CA ALA A 479 26.12 9.91 -2.95
C ALA A 479 25.93 11.02 -3.99
N VAL A 480 26.37 12.24 -3.68
CA VAL A 480 26.35 13.37 -4.60
C VAL A 480 27.69 13.41 -5.34
N ASP A 481 27.68 13.24 -6.66
CA ASP A 481 28.90 13.31 -7.48
C ASP A 481 29.31 14.76 -7.77
N GLY A 482 28.35 15.68 -7.79
CA GLY A 482 28.63 17.11 -7.94
C GLY A 482 27.37 17.98 -7.98
N LEU A 483 27.55 19.27 -7.68
CA LEU A 483 26.51 20.28 -7.86
C LEU A 483 26.53 20.79 -9.29
N THR A 484 25.36 20.95 -9.89
CA THR A 484 25.19 21.40 -11.28
C THR A 484 24.55 22.79 -11.30
N ARG A 485 25.14 23.72 -12.07
CA ARG A 485 24.50 25.02 -12.36
C ARG A 485 23.37 24.79 -13.35
N GLY A 486 22.17 25.22 -12.99
CA GLY A 486 21.00 25.17 -13.87
C GLY A 486 20.58 23.75 -14.21
N VAL A 487 19.53 23.27 -13.54
CA VAL A 487 18.66 22.25 -14.14
C VAL A 487 17.26 22.74 -13.86
N GLY A 488 16.77 23.63 -14.74
CA GLY A 488 15.35 23.76 -14.93
C GLY A 488 14.83 22.35 -15.19
N GLY A 489 13.96 21.88 -14.30
CA GLY A 489 13.28 20.61 -14.49
C GLY A 489 12.69 20.57 -15.89
N GLY A 490 12.66 19.37 -16.49
CA GLY A 490 12.01 19.16 -17.78
C GLY A 490 10.73 19.97 -17.87
N GLY A 491 10.57 20.66 -19.00
CA GLY A 491 9.56 21.70 -19.18
C GLY A 491 8.16 21.28 -18.72
N PRO A 492 7.26 22.27 -18.51
CA PRO A 492 5.86 21.97 -18.22
C PRO A 492 5.38 20.91 -19.23
N THR A 493 4.71 19.88 -18.73
CA THR A 493 3.88 18.97 -19.54
C THR A 493 3.23 19.81 -20.64
N PRO A 494 3.38 19.46 -21.93
CA PRO A 494 2.95 20.34 -23.02
C PRO A 494 1.50 20.75 -22.79
N THR A 495 1.30 22.03 -22.56
CA THR A 495 -0.02 22.65 -22.57
C THR A 495 -0.60 22.42 -23.97
N PRO A 496 -1.88 22.04 -24.11
CA PRO A 496 -2.57 22.19 -25.38
C PRO A 496 -2.44 23.65 -25.82
N ASP A 497 -2.01 23.87 -27.05
CA ASP A 497 -1.80 25.19 -27.63
C ASP A 497 -2.99 26.12 -27.36
N GLY A 498 -2.72 27.30 -26.75
CA GLY A 498 -3.65 28.43 -26.77
C GLY A 498 -4.08 29.06 -25.44
N ALA A 499 -3.54 28.67 -24.28
CA ALA A 499 -3.85 29.37 -23.02
C ALA A 499 -3.00 30.65 -22.87
N GLU A 500 -3.65 31.82 -22.95
CA GLU A 500 -3.05 33.12 -22.66
C GLU A 500 -2.41 33.12 -21.26
N GLN A 501 -1.16 33.63 -21.19
CA GLN A 501 -0.47 33.88 -19.93
C GLN A 501 -1.27 34.87 -19.07
N PRO A 502 -1.60 34.55 -17.81
CA PRO A 502 -2.13 35.54 -16.89
C PRO A 502 -1.07 36.61 -16.61
N ALA A 503 -1.56 37.82 -16.39
CA ALA A 503 -0.85 39.07 -16.24
C ALA A 503 0.42 39.03 -15.35
N VAL A 504 1.36 39.90 -15.68
CA VAL A 504 2.47 40.31 -14.82
C VAL A 504 1.90 40.87 -13.49
N VAL A 505 2.22 40.23 -12.36
CA VAL A 505 1.80 40.64 -11.01
C VAL A 505 3.04 40.95 -10.16
N GLY A 506 2.90 41.94 -9.27
CA GLY A 506 3.96 42.81 -8.72
C GLY A 506 5.06 42.19 -7.87
N ALA A 507 6.13 42.98 -7.68
CA ALA A 507 7.41 42.62 -7.08
C ALA A 507 7.42 42.29 -5.57
N ASP A 508 6.25 42.18 -4.92
CA ASP A 508 6.12 42.04 -3.45
C ASP A 508 5.63 40.64 -3.00
N GLN A 509 5.46 39.66 -3.90
CA GLN A 509 5.02 38.32 -3.53
C GLN A 509 6.18 37.34 -3.30
N ASP A 510 6.09 36.54 -2.22
CA ASP A 510 7.04 35.46 -1.93
C ASP A 510 7.15 34.50 -3.13
N PRO A 511 8.36 34.30 -3.70
CA PRO A 511 8.54 33.44 -4.87
C PRO A 511 8.08 31.99 -4.63
N VAL A 512 8.14 31.48 -3.40
CA VAL A 512 7.64 30.13 -3.06
C VAL A 512 6.12 30.06 -3.17
N GLU A 513 5.42 31.06 -2.63
CA GLU A 513 3.96 31.15 -2.70
C GLU A 513 3.49 31.29 -4.15
N GLN A 514 4.15 32.11 -4.95
CA GLN A 514 3.80 32.29 -6.37
C GLN A 514 3.93 30.98 -7.15
N ARG A 515 5.05 30.26 -6.99
CA ARG A 515 5.32 29.02 -7.72
C ARG A 515 4.37 27.90 -7.32
N LEU A 516 4.12 27.72 -6.03
CA LEU A 516 3.18 26.72 -5.54
C LEU A 516 1.73 27.08 -5.90
N GLY A 517 1.37 28.37 -5.88
CA GLY A 517 0.08 28.85 -6.36
C GLY A 517 -0.15 28.55 -7.84
N ALA A 518 0.87 28.70 -8.69
CA ALA A 518 0.80 28.33 -10.10
C ALA A 518 0.63 26.81 -10.30
N SER A 519 1.40 25.98 -9.59
CA SER A 519 1.23 24.52 -9.61
C SER A 519 -0.15 24.08 -9.10
N TRP A 520 -0.71 24.78 -8.11
CA TRP A 520 -2.05 24.53 -7.62
C TRP A 520 -3.14 24.96 -8.62
N ALA A 521 -2.96 26.09 -9.29
CA ALA A 521 -3.88 26.55 -10.34
C ALA A 521 -4.03 25.53 -11.47
N GLN A 522 -2.97 24.76 -11.79
CA GLN A 522 -3.05 23.65 -12.75
C GLN A 522 -3.97 22.53 -12.28
N HIS A 523 -4.00 22.21 -10.98
CA HIS A 523 -4.94 21.24 -10.42
C HIS A 523 -6.38 21.76 -10.52
N LEU A 524 -6.62 23.02 -10.17
CA LEU A 524 -7.93 23.66 -10.30
C LEU A 524 -8.43 23.69 -11.75
N ALA A 525 -7.55 24.00 -12.72
CA ALA A 525 -7.90 23.99 -14.13
C ALA A 525 -8.32 22.59 -14.63
N ARG A 526 -7.69 21.52 -14.13
CA ARG A 526 -8.08 20.14 -14.44
C ARG A 526 -9.46 19.76 -13.88
N TRP A 527 -9.84 20.26 -12.71
CA TRP A 527 -11.20 20.06 -12.21
C TRP A 527 -12.23 20.90 -12.95
N ALA A 528 -11.87 22.15 -13.30
CA ALA A 528 -12.74 23.03 -14.07
C ALA A 528 -13.09 22.43 -15.42
N SER A 529 -12.14 21.79 -16.11
CA SER A 529 -12.39 21.10 -17.39
C SER A 529 -13.28 19.86 -17.25
N LYS A 530 -13.32 19.22 -16.08
CA LYS A 530 -14.23 18.10 -15.75
C LYS A 530 -15.61 18.58 -15.26
N GLY A 531 -15.81 19.89 -15.02
CA GLY A 531 -17.07 20.43 -14.51
C GLY A 531 -17.39 20.04 -13.06
N GLN A 532 -16.41 19.54 -12.30
CA GLN A 532 -16.58 19.00 -10.94
C GLN A 532 -15.59 19.66 -9.99
N MET A 533 -15.79 20.97 -9.74
CA MET A 533 -14.95 21.73 -8.83
C MET A 533 -15.15 21.26 -7.38
N PRO A 534 -14.08 21.22 -6.56
CA PRO A 534 -14.22 21.01 -5.12
C PRO A 534 -14.99 22.17 -4.46
N VAL A 535 -15.59 21.88 -3.30
CA VAL A 535 -16.31 22.87 -2.48
C VAL A 535 -15.35 23.90 -1.90
N GLY A 536 -14.16 23.45 -1.50
CA GLY A 536 -13.12 24.31 -0.95
C GLY A 536 -11.80 23.57 -0.80
N TYR A 537 -10.78 24.30 -0.38
CA TYR A 537 -9.49 23.72 -0.04
C TYR A 537 -8.79 24.57 1.01
N SER A 538 -7.87 23.95 1.75
CA SER A 538 -7.05 24.61 2.77
C SER A 538 -5.63 24.08 2.75
N LEU A 539 -4.68 24.91 3.17
CA LEU A 539 -3.29 24.49 3.32
C LEU A 539 -3.16 23.56 4.53
N VAL A 540 -2.46 22.44 4.37
CA VAL A 540 -2.15 21.56 5.49
C VAL A 540 -0.99 22.19 6.28
N PRO A 541 -1.18 22.56 7.56
CA PRO A 541 -0.14 23.25 8.33
C PRO A 541 1.16 22.47 8.43
N GLY A 542 2.29 23.17 8.30
CA GLY A 542 3.61 22.58 8.48
C GLY A 542 4.08 21.65 7.36
N THR A 543 3.44 21.70 6.19
CA THR A 543 3.83 20.90 5.01
C THR A 543 4.61 21.67 3.95
N THR A 544 4.62 23.01 4.02
CA THR A 544 5.42 23.84 3.12
C THR A 544 6.91 23.65 3.40
N GLU A 545 7.68 23.31 2.36
CA GLU A 545 9.12 23.10 2.47
C GLU A 545 9.84 23.27 1.13
N VAL A 546 10.99 23.95 1.16
CA VAL A 546 11.98 24.06 0.08
C VAL A 546 13.08 23.03 0.29
N GLY A 547 13.45 22.33 -0.78
CA GLY A 547 14.46 21.28 -0.72
C GLY A 547 14.70 20.62 -2.06
N TYR A 548 15.41 19.49 -2.02
CA TYR A 548 15.75 18.72 -3.22
C TYR A 548 14.68 17.65 -3.51
N ALA A 549 14.11 17.69 -4.72
CA ALA A 549 13.35 16.57 -5.26
C ALA A 549 14.24 15.67 -6.10
N VAL A 550 14.23 14.37 -5.81
CA VAL A 550 14.99 13.37 -6.57
C VAL A 550 14.19 12.91 -7.78
N GLN A 551 14.81 13.05 -8.96
CA GLN A 551 14.28 12.63 -10.24
C GLN A 551 15.37 11.80 -10.95
N LEU A 552 15.20 10.48 -11.00
CA LEU A 552 16.21 9.56 -11.53
C LEU A 552 17.58 9.79 -10.86
N ASP A 553 18.60 10.17 -11.61
CA ASP A 553 19.97 10.46 -11.14
C ASP A 553 20.22 11.94 -10.84
N GLN A 554 19.17 12.75 -10.78
CA GLN A 554 19.25 14.18 -10.48
C GLN A 554 18.48 14.53 -9.21
N ALA A 555 18.93 15.57 -8.54
CA ALA A 555 18.20 16.24 -7.48
C ALA A 555 18.00 17.71 -7.88
N VAL A 556 16.75 18.15 -7.99
CA VAL A 556 16.38 19.51 -8.41
C VAL A 556 15.75 20.27 -7.25
N LEU A 557 15.98 21.59 -7.20
CA LEU A 557 15.39 22.42 -6.16
C LEU A 557 13.91 22.66 -6.43
N VAL A 558 13.07 22.31 -5.46
CA VAL A 558 11.63 22.51 -5.52
C VAL A 558 11.14 23.11 -4.21
N ALA A 559 9.97 23.72 -4.26
CA ALA A 559 9.13 23.93 -3.09
C ALA A 559 7.97 22.93 -3.14
N THR A 560 7.55 22.42 -1.99
CA THR A 560 6.40 21.54 -1.86
C THR A 560 5.46 22.02 -0.77
N ARG A 561 4.17 21.64 -0.85
CA ARG A 561 3.19 21.72 0.24
C ARG A 561 2.10 20.66 0.04
N GLU A 562 1.36 20.34 1.10
CA GLU A 562 0.11 19.59 0.96
C GLU A 562 -1.10 20.53 1.08
N ILE A 563 -2.12 20.26 0.28
CA ILE A 563 -3.41 20.96 0.29
C ILE A 563 -4.49 19.92 0.56
N GLU A 564 -5.35 20.19 1.54
CA GLU A 564 -6.55 19.38 1.78
C GLU A 564 -7.72 20.00 1.05
N VAL A 565 -8.45 19.16 0.31
CA VAL A 565 -9.54 19.55 -0.57
C VAL A 565 -10.82 18.94 -0.05
N ASP A 566 -11.85 19.78 0.08
CA ASP A 566 -13.20 19.41 0.47
C ASP A 566 -14.07 19.23 -0.77
N PHE A 567 -14.61 18.03 -0.93
CA PHE A 567 -15.53 17.66 -2.01
C PHE A 567 -16.99 17.64 -1.55
N GLY A 568 -17.28 18.17 -0.36
CA GLY A 568 -18.58 18.20 0.27
C GLY A 568 -18.90 16.92 1.02
N ASN A 569 -19.96 16.97 1.84
CA ASN A 569 -20.50 15.81 2.56
C ASN A 569 -19.47 15.06 3.44
N GLY A 570 -18.42 15.74 3.91
CA GLY A 570 -17.35 15.13 4.70
C GLY A 570 -16.33 14.33 3.90
N LEU A 571 -16.34 14.44 2.57
CA LEU A 571 -15.36 13.82 1.68
C LEU A 571 -14.15 14.74 1.52
N LEU A 572 -13.02 14.30 2.05
CA LEU A 572 -11.76 15.04 2.03
C LEU A 572 -10.69 14.22 1.29
N LYS A 573 -9.78 14.91 0.60
CA LYS A 573 -8.57 14.30 0.05
C LYS A 573 -7.42 15.29 0.11
N ARG A 574 -6.18 14.79 0.24
CA ARG A 574 -4.98 15.63 0.20
C ARG A 574 -4.26 15.55 -1.14
N TYR A 575 -3.65 16.65 -1.54
CA TYR A 575 -2.83 16.76 -2.74
C TYR A 575 -1.47 17.32 -2.38
N ARG A 576 -0.40 16.64 -2.80
CA ARG A 576 0.96 17.16 -2.69
C ARG A 576 1.25 18.02 -3.92
N VAL A 577 1.40 19.32 -3.69
CA VAL A 577 1.78 20.28 -4.71
C VAL A 577 3.29 20.45 -4.68
N GLU A 578 3.92 20.35 -5.85
CA GLU A 578 5.36 20.52 -6.04
C GLU A 578 5.58 21.57 -7.12
N ALA A 579 6.54 22.46 -6.92
CA ALA A 579 6.88 23.52 -7.86
C ALA A 579 8.40 23.65 -7.99
N PRO A 580 8.97 23.58 -9.20
CA PRO A 580 10.40 23.81 -9.42
C PRO A 580 10.77 25.27 -9.13
N LEU A 581 11.96 25.47 -8.57
CA LEU A 581 12.49 26.79 -8.20
C LEU A 581 13.60 27.30 -9.12
N GLY A 582 14.20 26.42 -9.94
CA GLY A 582 15.33 26.72 -10.82
C GLY A 582 15.07 26.53 -12.30
#